data_AF-A0A2H9R7C3-F1
#
_entry.id   AF-A0A2H9R7C3-F1
#
_cell.length_a   1.000
_cell.length_b   1.000
_cell.length_c   1.000
_cell.angle_alpha   90.00
_cell.angle_beta   90.00
_cell.angle_gamma   90.00
#
_symmetry.space_group_name_H-M   'P 1'
#
loop_
_entity.id
_entity.type
_entity.pdbx_description
1 polymer ?
#
loop_
_entity_poly.entity_id
_entity_poly.type
_entity_poly.pdbx_seq_one_letter_code
_entity_poly.pdbx_strand_id
1 'polypeptide(L)' 'EIHAKVSGLDEVCVWMYNVIGSPVNEPRAVIVQPTIVGQLQNVEKNQINEIVEKNLQNIQEFCNELISGKHPIA' A
#
# COMPACT_ATOMS: atom_id res chain seq x y z
N GLU A 1 -0.78 6.92 1.74
CA GLU A 1 -0.49 7.30 0.34
C GLU A 1 -1.67 7.11 -0.59
N ILE A 2 -2.30 5.93 -0.63
CA ILE A 2 -3.47 5.66 -1.48
C ILE A 2 -4.58 6.70 -1.28
N HIS A 3 -5.07 6.87 -0.04
CA HIS A 3 -6.09 7.87 0.31
C HIS A 3 -5.72 9.32 -0.08
N ALA A 4 -4.43 9.65 -0.12
CA ALA A 4 -3.97 11.00 -0.46
C ALA A 4 -3.86 11.24 -1.98
N LYS A 5 -3.66 10.17 -2.77
CA LYS A 5 -3.38 10.27 -4.21
C LYS A 5 -4.57 9.88 -5.08
N VAL A 6 -5.48 9.04 -4.58
CA VAL A 6 -6.66 8.57 -5.29
C VAL A 6 -7.87 9.32 -4.75
N SER A 7 -8.53 10.09 -5.61
CA SER A 7 -9.68 10.92 -5.21
C SER A 7 -10.95 10.08 -5.04
N GLY A 8 -11.85 10.55 -4.15
CA GLY A 8 -13.15 9.92 -3.93
C GLY A 8 -13.13 8.73 -2.98
N LEU A 9 -12.03 8.54 -2.23
CA LEU A 9 -11.93 7.54 -1.17
C LEU A 9 -12.27 8.18 0.18
N ASP A 10 -13.22 7.58 0.91
CA ASP A 10 -13.57 8.00 2.27
C ASP A 10 -12.61 7.38 3.29
N GLU A 11 -12.25 6.11 3.09
CA GLU A 11 -11.29 5.37 3.92
C GLU A 11 -10.58 4.31 3.06
N VAL A 12 -9.38 3.91 3.46
CA VAL A 12 -8.66 2.80 2.82
C VAL A 12 -7.98 1.92 3.86
N CYS A 13 -8.41 0.66 3.92
CA CYS A 13 -7.73 -0.37 4.70
C CYS A 13 -6.81 -1.18 3.80
N VAL A 14 -5.57 -1.43 4.25
CA VAL A 14 -4.58 -2.22 3.51
C VAL A 14 -4.14 -3.40 4.38
N TRP A 15 -4.30 -4.61 3.85
CA TRP A 15 -3.85 -5.84 4.48
C TRP A 15 -2.72 -6.44 3.66
N MET A 16 -1.66 -6.88 4.32
CA MET A 16 -0.53 -7.54 3.69
C MET A 16 -0.28 -8.89 4.35
N TYR A 17 -0.23 -9.94 3.55
CA TYR A 17 0.02 -11.30 4.00
C TYR A 17 1.33 -11.82 3.40
N ASN A 18 2.26 -12.18 4.28
CA ASN A 18 3.58 -12.71 3.93
C ASN A 18 3.70 -14.19 4.32
N VAL A 19 4.59 -14.89 3.64
CA VAL A 19 4.95 -16.28 3.94
C VAL A 19 6.37 -16.30 4.49
N ILE A 20 6.59 -17.01 5.60
CA ILE A 20 7.91 -17.17 6.19
C ILE A 20 8.85 -17.80 5.16
N GLY A 21 10.02 -17.17 4.97
CA GLY A 21 11.02 -17.60 3.98
C GLY A 21 10.89 -16.95 2.61
N SER A 22 9.83 -16.16 2.35
CA SER A 22 9.70 -15.35 1.14
C SER A 22 10.27 -13.94 1.35
N PRO A 23 10.73 -13.27 0.27
CA PRO A 23 11.11 -11.86 0.33
C PRO A 23 9.96 -10.98 0.82
N VAL A 24 10.25 -10.03 1.70
CA VAL A 24 9.22 -9.15 2.31
C VAL A 24 8.57 -8.18 1.32
N ASN A 25 9.23 -7.89 0.20
CA ASN A 25 8.69 -7.13 -0.94
C ASN A 25 7.84 -7.97 -1.89
N GLU A 26 7.77 -9.29 -1.69
CA GLU A 26 6.98 -10.20 -2.50
C GLU A 26 5.89 -10.87 -1.64
N PRO A 27 4.94 -10.10 -1.09
CA PRO A 27 3.88 -10.64 -0.27
C PRO A 27 3.01 -11.61 -1.06
N ARG A 28 2.53 -12.65 -0.37
CA ARG A 28 1.63 -13.65 -0.98
C ARG A 28 0.30 -13.02 -1.42
N ALA A 29 -0.15 -11.99 -0.70
CA ALA A 29 -1.27 -11.15 -1.08
C ALA A 29 -1.16 -9.75 -0.45
N VAL A 30 -1.59 -8.74 -1.20
CA VAL A 30 -1.97 -7.41 -0.68
C VAL A 30 -3.43 -7.19 -1.02
N ILE A 31 -4.23 -6.85 -0.01
CA ILE A 31 -5.65 -6.56 -0.16
C ILE A 31 -5.85 -5.09 0.18
N VAL A 32 -6.30 -4.31 -0.80
CA VAL A 32 -6.70 -2.91 -0.60
C VAL A 32 -8.22 -2.86 -0.60
N GLN A 33 -8.79 -2.43 0.52
CA GLN A 33 -10.23 -2.29 0.71
C GLN A 33 -10.58 -0.80 0.90
N PRO A 34 -10.90 -0.10 -0.18
CA PRO A 34 -11.38 1.28 -0.12
C PRO A 34 -12.87 1.33 0.26
N THR A 35 -13.22 2.28 1.12
CA THR A 35 -14.60 2.71 1.37
C THR A 35 -14.87 3.92 0.51
N ILE A 36 -15.95 3.87 -0.30
CA ILE A 36 -16.34 4.95 -1.20
C ILE A 36 -17.87 5.09 -1.24
N VAL A 37 -18.34 6.29 -1.55
CA VAL A 37 -19.71 6.50 -2.04
C VAL A 37 -19.74 6.25 -3.55
N GLY A 38 -20.32 5.13 -3.97
CA GLY A 38 -20.46 4.76 -5.38
C GLY A 38 -19.60 3.56 -5.77
N GLN A 39 -19.07 3.57 -6.99
CA GLN A 39 -18.27 2.46 -7.54
C GLN A 39 -16.89 2.92 -7.98
N LEU A 40 -15.89 2.08 -7.69
CA LEU A 40 -14.51 2.30 -8.11
C LEU A 40 -14.39 2.03 -9.61
N GLN A 41 -13.94 3.03 -10.37
CA GLN A 41 -13.67 2.86 -11.78
C GLN A 41 -12.32 2.16 -11.96
N ASN A 42 -12.07 1.72 -13.19
CA ASN A 42 -10.81 1.04 -13.51
C ASN A 42 -9.59 1.96 -13.37
N VAL A 43 -9.78 3.27 -13.53
CA VAL A 43 -8.70 4.25 -13.36
C VAL A 43 -8.23 4.28 -11.91
N GLU A 44 -9.13 4.38 -10.93
CA GLU A 44 -8.72 4.35 -9.52
C GLU A 44 -8.12 3.00 -9.13
N LYS A 45 -8.66 1.87 -9.64
CA LYS A 45 -8.09 0.54 -9.40
C LYS A 45 -6.65 0.44 -9.89
N ASN A 46 -6.37 0.93 -11.10
CA ASN A 46 -5.04 0.90 -11.68
C ASN A 46 -4.07 1.79 -10.87
N GLN A 47 -4.51 2.99 -10.49
CA GLN A 47 -3.70 3.89 -9.64
C GLN A 47 -3.38 3.26 -8.28
N ILE A 48 -4.35 2.59 -7.65
CA ILE A 48 -4.12 1.86 -6.40
C ILE A 48 -3.04 0.80 -6.59
N ASN A 49 -3.14 -0.01 -7.66
CA ASN A 49 -2.17 -1.07 -7.95
C ASN A 49 -0.77 -0.49 -8.18
N GLU A 50 -0.65 0.58 -8.98
CA GLU A 50 0.63 1.25 -9.23
C GLU A 50 1.29 1.77 -7.94
N ILE A 51 0.49 2.36 -7.04
CA ILE A 51 0.99 2.83 -5.73
C ILE A 51 1.49 1.66 -4.89
N VAL A 52 0.74 0.56 -4.83
CA VAL A 52 1.12 -0.64 -4.07
C VAL A 52 2.41 -1.25 -4.63
N GLU A 53 2.48 -1.47 -5.95
CA GLU A 53 3.66 -2.04 -6.61
C GLU A 53 4.90 -1.18 -6.39
N LYS A 54 4.78 0.14 -6.56
CA LYS A 54 5.89 1.07 -6.31
C LYS A 54 6.39 1.02 -4.87
N ASN A 55 5.47 0.94 -3.90
CA ASN A 55 5.84 0.86 -2.49
C ASN A 55 6.54 -0.46 -2.14
N LEU A 56 6.10 -1.58 -2.72
CA LEU A 56 6.78 -2.87 -2.57
C LEU A 56 8.17 -2.86 -3.21
N GLN A 57 8.33 -2.27 -4.40
CA GLN A 57 9.64 -2.08 -5.04
C GLN A 57 10.60 -1.25 -4.17
N ASN A 58 10.07 -0.28 -3.43
CA ASN A 58 10.84 0.63 -2.59
C ASN A 58 10.96 0.16 -1.12
N ILE A 59 10.71 -1.12 -0.81
CA ILE A 59 10.74 -1.60 0.59
C ILE A 59 12.09 -1.33 1.28
N GLN A 60 13.19 -1.39 0.52
CA GLN A 60 14.53 -1.18 1.07
C GLN A 60 14.73 0.26 1.52
N GLU A 61 14.20 1.22 0.76
CA GLU A 61 14.22 2.63 1.13
C GLU A 61 13.39 2.84 2.40
N PHE A 62 12.18 2.28 2.44
CA PHE A 62 11.33 2.33 3.63
C PHE A 62 12.03 1.78 4.89
N CYS A 63 12.72 0.63 4.78
CA CYS A 63 13.53 0.09 5.88
C CYS A 63 14.62 1.06 6.35
N ASN A 64 15.31 1.73 5.42
CA ASN A 64 16.31 2.74 5.78
C ASN A 64 15.68 3.95 6.49
N GLU A 65 14.50 4.36 6.05
CA GLU A 65 13.76 5.46 6.68
C GLU A 65 13.31 5.11 8.10
N LEU A 66 12.85 3.87 8.32
CA LEU A 66 12.52 3.34 9.64
C LEU A 66 13.74 3.37 10.58
N ILE A 67 14.89 2.89 10.11
CA ILE A 67 16.14 2.89 10.90
C ILE A 67 16.56 4.33 11.25
N SER A 68 16.36 5.27 10.33
CA SER A 68 16.70 6.68 10.56
C SER A 68 15.75 7.42 11.51
N GLY A 69 14.64 6.78 11.92
CA GLY A 69 13.63 7.39 12.79
C GLY A 69 12.71 8.39 12.08
N LYS A 70 12.67 8.41 10.74
CA LYS A 70 11.74 9.26 9.97
C LYS A 70 10.28 8.86 10.19
N HIS A 71 10.03 7.58 10.42
CA HIS A 71 8.69 7.05 10.66
C HIS A 71 8.55 6.68 12.13
N PRO A 72 7.61 7.32 12.88
CA PRO A 72 7.37 6.95 14.27
C PRO A 72 6.70 5.58 14.35
N ILE A 73 7.14 4.76 15.31
CA ILE A 73 6.45 3.53 15.70
C ILE A 73 5.66 3.85 16.98
N ALA A 74 4.34 3.78 16.89
CA ALA A 74 3.42 4.01 18.01
C ALA A 74 3.15 2.71 18.77
#